data_AF-M4SHR2-F1
#
_entry.id   AF-M4SHR2-F1
#
_cell.length_a   1.000
_cell.length_b   1.000
_cell.length_c   1.000
_cell.angle_alpha   90.00
_cell.angle_beta   90.00
_cell.angle_gamma   90.00
#
_symmetry.space_group_name_H-M   'P 1'
#
loop_
_entity.id
_entity.type
_entity.pdbx_description
1 polymer ?
#
loop_
_entity_poly.entity_id
_entity_poly.type
_entity_poly.pdbx_seq_one_letter_code
_entity_poly.pdbx_strand_id
1 'polypeptide(L)'
;DRKQEIMNLFQGINLNADPILREFGINIDLRMTQLEASKIKGAKIEYGNKSIEPNTGRWDNKDKIFYDTKSVSKWIVIDFSGLDETSMKQYIKNFVSTAKLHSIGMANQLAILSGRNDQDYEIIMKFIEQKIQEFNVEFLLIILKNKDQKIYQIVKQIGDIKYGVITQCVDQSAIMKRDRDTGHFILNPTVGQLNSNICLKLNSKLGGTNFKLSSDDLNFKNYLKELYDSNVMIFGIDVNHPSPGPKKSTDPNAPKIFESVAAVVGSVDKNCCYYPACVLNQKNTERSALELVYHLNLAVFELITKYKKLNQKLPERLIFFRDGVSEGQFKPVRDHEMNEIRKACEIESGYFPKISYIVVQKRHHTRLFPVKKEDQAMSGKFENQNVPPGTVVDTLIVTPDKFDFFVCSHLGIQGTSKPCHYFLLHDENNFDSNKLILFSFYLCHIYARSTTSVSYPAPTYYADLCAERGRVY
;
A
#
# COMPACT_ATOMS: atom_id res chain seq x y z
N ASP A 1 -19.96 3.49 -20.06
CA ASP A 1 -20.89 2.53 -19.41
C ASP A 1 -21.37 3.00 -18.04
N ARG A 2 -20.54 2.97 -16.98
CA ARG A 2 -20.98 3.32 -15.61
C ARG A 2 -21.71 4.66 -15.47
N LYS A 3 -21.21 5.72 -16.14
CA LYS A 3 -21.86 7.03 -16.17
C LYS A 3 -23.28 6.94 -16.72
N GLN A 4 -23.45 6.21 -17.82
CA GLN A 4 -24.75 6.03 -18.49
C GLN A 4 -25.70 5.20 -17.63
N GLU A 5 -25.23 4.14 -16.97
CA GLU A 5 -26.04 3.35 -16.04
C GLU A 5 -26.61 4.21 -14.91
N ILE A 6 -25.79 5.09 -14.31
CA ILE A 6 -26.25 6.00 -13.26
C ILE A 6 -27.31 6.96 -13.82
N MET A 7 -27.06 7.58 -14.97
CA MET A 7 -28.03 8.49 -15.60
C MET A 7 -29.37 7.79 -15.91
N ASN A 8 -29.31 6.58 -16.46
CA ASN A 8 -30.51 5.80 -16.78
C ASN A 8 -31.28 5.41 -15.51
N LEU A 9 -30.58 5.04 -14.43
CA LEU A 9 -31.20 4.70 -13.15
C LEU A 9 -31.95 5.91 -12.57
N PHE A 10 -31.33 7.09 -12.52
CA PHE A 10 -31.98 8.30 -11.99
C PHE A 10 -33.15 8.76 -12.85
N GLN A 11 -33.07 8.62 -14.17
CA GLN A 11 -34.21 8.87 -15.08
C GLN A 11 -35.36 7.88 -14.85
N GLY A 12 -35.06 6.61 -14.58
CA GLY A 12 -36.07 5.57 -14.37
C GLY A 12 -36.79 5.61 -13.02
N ILE A 13 -36.12 6.05 -11.94
CA ILE A 13 -36.72 6.10 -10.59
C ILE A 13 -37.78 7.22 -10.47
N ASN A 14 -37.73 8.24 -11.33
CA ASN A 14 -38.65 9.38 -11.34
C ASN A 14 -38.87 9.99 -9.94
N LEU A 15 -37.77 10.29 -9.23
CA LEU A 15 -37.80 10.75 -7.84
C LEU A 15 -38.70 11.99 -7.62
N ASN A 16 -38.80 12.88 -8.61
CA ASN A 16 -39.65 14.08 -8.51
C ASN A 16 -41.16 13.78 -8.61
N ALA A 17 -41.54 12.52 -8.88
CA ALA A 17 -42.91 12.04 -8.78
C ALA A 17 -43.21 11.34 -7.44
N ASP A 18 -42.21 11.16 -6.58
CA ASP A 18 -42.40 10.56 -5.26
C ASP A 18 -43.31 11.44 -4.39
N PRO A 19 -44.42 10.89 -3.84
CA PRO A 19 -45.38 11.66 -3.07
C PRO A 19 -44.80 12.21 -1.77
N ILE A 20 -43.84 11.50 -1.14
CA ILE A 20 -43.16 11.96 0.07
C ILE A 20 -42.26 13.14 -0.26
N LEU A 21 -41.43 13.04 -1.30
CA LEU A 21 -40.54 14.16 -1.68
C LEU A 21 -41.32 15.43 -2.04
N ARG A 22 -42.46 15.29 -2.73
CA ARG A 22 -43.34 16.42 -3.06
C ARG A 22 -43.97 17.07 -1.84
N GLU A 23 -44.44 16.28 -0.88
CA GLU A 23 -45.03 16.79 0.37
C GLU A 23 -44.03 17.68 1.13
N PHE A 24 -42.74 17.31 1.10
CA PHE A 24 -41.66 18.09 1.72
C PHE A 24 -41.11 19.21 0.81
N GLY A 25 -41.68 19.43 -0.38
CA GLY A 25 -41.23 20.47 -1.32
C GLY A 25 -39.84 20.22 -1.90
N ILE A 26 -39.36 18.96 -1.89
CA ILE A 26 -38.03 18.58 -2.38
C ILE A 26 -38.09 18.32 -3.88
N ASN A 27 -37.22 18.99 -4.63
CA ASN A 27 -37.01 18.74 -6.06
C ASN A 27 -35.55 18.36 -6.30
N ILE A 28 -35.33 17.27 -7.04
CA ILE A 28 -34.02 16.70 -7.30
C ILE A 28 -33.64 17.00 -8.75
N ASP A 29 -32.49 17.66 -8.94
CA ASP A 29 -31.87 17.74 -10.27
C ASP A 29 -31.33 16.37 -10.66
N LEU A 30 -31.85 15.80 -11.76
CA LEU A 30 -31.47 14.48 -12.25
C LEU A 30 -30.17 14.50 -13.07
N ARG A 31 -29.58 15.69 -13.29
CA ARG A 31 -28.29 15.83 -13.96
C ARG A 31 -27.17 15.66 -12.94
N MET A 32 -26.10 14.98 -13.36
CA MET A 32 -24.87 14.96 -12.57
C MET A 32 -24.35 16.38 -12.38
N THR A 33 -24.01 16.73 -11.14
CA THR A 33 -23.35 17.97 -10.78
C THR A 33 -22.08 18.14 -11.61
N GLN A 34 -21.96 19.29 -12.30
CA GLN A 34 -20.73 19.68 -12.99
C GLN A 34 -19.89 20.57 -12.07
N LEU A 35 -18.58 20.38 -12.10
CA LEU A 35 -17.63 21.13 -11.29
C LEU A 35 -16.32 21.30 -12.04
N GLU A 36 -15.55 22.30 -11.64
CA GLU A 36 -14.16 22.45 -12.07
C GLU A 36 -13.26 21.66 -11.14
N ALA A 37 -12.29 20.96 -11.72
CA ALA A 37 -11.30 20.18 -11.01
C ALA A 37 -9.90 20.67 -11.39
N SER A 38 -9.00 20.69 -10.41
CA SER A 38 -7.59 20.99 -10.66
C SER A 38 -6.83 19.74 -11.05
N LYS A 39 -5.74 19.87 -11.82
CA LYS A 39 -4.83 18.75 -12.13
C LYS A 39 -3.42 19.06 -11.67
N ILE A 40 -2.92 18.26 -10.73
CA ILE A 40 -1.54 18.33 -10.25
C ILE A 40 -0.63 17.49 -11.15
N LYS A 41 0.57 18.00 -11.46
CA LYS A 41 1.61 17.25 -12.16
C LYS A 41 2.16 16.13 -11.29
N GLY A 42 2.44 14.98 -11.90
CA GLY A 42 3.05 13.84 -11.21
C GLY A 42 4.40 14.23 -10.60
N ALA A 43 4.72 13.67 -9.45
CA ALA A 43 5.95 14.01 -8.74
C ALA A 43 7.18 13.59 -9.55
N LYS A 44 8.20 14.45 -9.67
CA LYS A 44 9.48 14.02 -10.24
C LYS A 44 10.13 13.00 -9.30
N ILE A 45 10.46 11.83 -9.85
CA ILE A 45 11.03 10.70 -9.13
C ILE A 45 12.50 10.54 -9.50
N GLU A 46 13.35 10.34 -8.50
CA GLU A 46 14.80 10.16 -8.62
C GLU A 46 15.19 8.69 -8.38
N TYR A 47 15.83 8.09 -9.37
CA TYR A 47 16.53 6.79 -9.33
C TYR A 47 18.04 7.04 -9.18
N GLY A 48 18.84 5.98 -8.99
CA GLY A 48 20.29 6.12 -8.78
C GLY A 48 21.04 6.71 -9.98
N ASN A 49 20.48 6.64 -11.19
CA ASN A 49 21.11 7.13 -12.42
C ASN A 49 20.27 8.12 -13.23
N LYS A 50 18.97 8.29 -12.94
CA LYS A 50 18.02 9.03 -13.78
C LYS A 50 16.91 9.65 -12.93
N SER A 51 16.30 10.71 -13.43
CA SER A 51 15.02 11.22 -12.91
C SER A 51 13.92 11.08 -13.96
N ILE A 52 12.68 10.91 -13.52
CA ILE A 52 11.50 10.78 -14.38
C ILE A 52 10.34 11.62 -13.85
N GLU A 53 9.39 11.97 -14.71
CA GLU A 53 8.14 12.66 -14.34
C GLU A 53 6.92 11.84 -14.82
N PRO A 54 6.33 10.99 -13.98
CA PRO A 54 5.26 10.06 -14.36
C PRO A 54 3.87 10.74 -14.38
N ASN A 55 3.68 11.74 -15.25
CA ASN A 55 2.43 12.51 -15.35
C ASN A 55 1.19 11.68 -15.75
N THR A 56 1.38 10.45 -16.24
CA THR A 56 0.31 9.50 -16.57
C THR A 56 0.02 8.51 -15.43
N GLY A 57 0.68 8.66 -14.27
CA GLY A 57 0.52 7.77 -13.12
C GLY A 57 1.18 6.40 -13.27
N ARG A 58 1.95 6.17 -14.34
CA ARG A 58 2.68 4.90 -14.56
C ARG A 58 4.02 5.15 -15.25
N TRP A 59 5.01 4.35 -14.88
CA TRP A 59 6.32 4.29 -15.52
C TRP A 59 6.87 2.85 -15.51
N ASP A 60 8.08 2.66 -16.02
CA ASP A 60 8.80 1.38 -16.00
C ASP A 60 10.20 1.52 -15.37
N ASN A 61 10.84 0.39 -15.07
CA ASN A 61 12.21 0.35 -14.57
C ASN A 61 13.26 0.12 -15.67
N LYS A 62 12.90 0.20 -16.95
CA LYS A 62 13.84 -0.06 -18.05
C LYS A 62 14.99 0.96 -17.98
N ASP A 63 16.22 0.46 -18.05
CA ASP A 63 17.46 1.25 -18.02
C ASP A 63 17.62 2.15 -16.78
N LYS A 64 17.00 1.77 -15.65
CA LYS A 64 17.06 2.47 -14.36
C LYS A 64 17.67 1.57 -13.28
N ILE A 65 18.59 2.12 -12.50
CA ILE A 65 19.13 1.47 -11.31
C ILE A 65 18.44 2.03 -10.07
N PHE A 66 18.23 1.20 -9.06
CA PHE A 66 17.59 1.66 -7.83
C PHE A 66 18.48 2.67 -7.08
N TYR A 67 17.85 3.58 -6.33
CA TYR A 67 18.50 4.72 -5.70
C TYR A 67 19.54 4.32 -4.63
N ASP A 68 19.16 3.42 -3.72
CA ASP A 68 20.03 2.81 -2.73
C ASP A 68 19.79 1.30 -2.75
N THR A 69 20.81 0.53 -3.12
CA THR A 69 20.73 -0.91 -3.25
C THR A 69 21.46 -1.65 -2.16
N LYS A 70 20.92 -2.82 -1.82
CA LYS A 70 21.54 -3.75 -0.87
C LYS A 70 21.95 -5.04 -1.57
N SER A 71 22.70 -5.86 -0.86
CA SER A 71 23.22 -7.13 -1.36
C SER A 71 22.70 -8.32 -0.56
N VAL A 72 22.59 -9.47 -1.20
CA VAL A 72 22.22 -10.76 -0.61
C VAL A 72 23.33 -11.76 -0.92
N SER A 73 23.89 -12.36 0.13
CA SER A 73 24.99 -13.30 -0.01
C SER A 73 24.56 -14.74 0.23
N LYS A 74 23.71 -14.98 1.25
CA LYS A 74 23.26 -16.31 1.63
C LYS A 74 21.80 -16.49 1.30
N TRP A 75 21.53 -17.15 0.19
CA TRP A 75 20.15 -17.39 -0.22
C TRP A 75 19.97 -18.75 -0.86
N ILE A 76 18.76 -19.29 -0.72
CA ILE A 76 18.38 -20.58 -1.28
C ILE A 76 17.05 -20.47 -2.01
N VAL A 77 16.79 -21.46 -2.87
CA VAL A 77 15.51 -21.64 -3.55
C VAL A 77 14.86 -22.93 -3.05
N ILE A 78 13.59 -22.88 -2.68
CA ILE A 78 12.78 -24.08 -2.40
C ILE A 78 11.60 -24.13 -3.37
N ASP A 79 11.49 -25.21 -4.12
CA ASP A 79 10.47 -25.42 -5.13
C ASP A 79 9.37 -26.39 -4.68
N PHE A 80 8.17 -25.87 -4.41
CA PHE A 80 6.96 -26.65 -4.15
C PHE A 80 6.10 -26.83 -5.42
N SER A 81 6.54 -26.34 -6.57
CA SER A 81 5.77 -26.37 -7.82
C SER A 81 6.02 -27.61 -8.68
N GLY A 82 7.18 -28.24 -8.52
CA GLY A 82 7.61 -29.37 -9.35
C GLY A 82 8.09 -28.91 -10.73
N LEU A 83 8.76 -27.75 -10.79
CA LEU A 83 9.47 -27.32 -11.99
C LEU A 83 10.65 -28.24 -12.25
N ASP A 84 10.91 -28.54 -13.52
CA ASP A 84 12.11 -29.29 -13.88
C ASP A 84 13.38 -28.45 -13.63
N GLU A 85 14.50 -29.15 -13.45
CA GLU A 85 15.78 -28.54 -13.10
C GLU A 85 16.25 -27.52 -14.14
N THR A 86 15.97 -27.75 -15.43
CA THR A 86 16.39 -26.86 -16.52
C THR A 86 15.63 -25.54 -16.45
N SER A 87 14.30 -25.60 -16.35
CA SER A 87 13.44 -24.42 -16.19
C SER A 87 13.79 -23.63 -14.92
N MET A 88 14.04 -24.33 -13.81
CA MET A 88 14.43 -23.69 -12.55
C MET A 88 15.76 -22.92 -12.68
N LYS A 89 16.80 -23.56 -13.24
CA LYS A 89 18.09 -22.90 -13.47
C LYS A 89 17.96 -21.71 -14.42
N GLN A 90 17.16 -21.84 -15.47
CA GLN A 90 16.92 -20.74 -16.42
C GLN A 90 16.20 -19.56 -15.75
N TYR A 91 15.21 -19.83 -14.90
CA TYR A 91 14.51 -18.80 -14.14
C TYR A 91 15.45 -18.09 -13.16
N ILE A 92 16.22 -18.84 -12.37
CA ILE A 92 17.18 -18.28 -11.40
C ILE A 92 18.21 -17.39 -12.11
N LYS A 93 18.76 -17.85 -13.24
CA LYS A 93 19.69 -17.05 -14.04
C LYS A 93 19.07 -15.72 -14.47
N ASN A 94 17.84 -15.75 -14.98
CA ASN A 94 17.10 -14.54 -15.36
C ASN A 94 16.83 -13.61 -14.17
N PHE A 95 16.44 -14.16 -13.02
CA PHE A 95 16.18 -13.40 -11.81
C PHE A 95 17.44 -12.67 -11.31
N VAL A 96 18.56 -13.39 -11.17
CA VAL A 96 19.85 -12.81 -10.76
C VAL A 96 20.34 -11.77 -11.76
N SER A 97 20.15 -12.01 -13.06
CA SER A 97 20.54 -11.04 -14.10
C SER A 97 19.70 -9.76 -14.00
N THR A 98 18.39 -9.89 -13.74
CA THR A 98 17.50 -8.73 -13.53
C THR A 98 17.86 -7.96 -12.27
N ALA A 99 18.18 -8.65 -11.17
CA ALA A 99 18.64 -8.03 -9.93
C ALA A 99 19.90 -7.19 -10.16
N LYS A 100 20.87 -7.73 -10.91
CA LYS A 100 22.10 -7.02 -11.31
C LYS A 100 21.82 -5.79 -12.17
N LEU A 101 20.85 -5.84 -13.10
CA LEU A 101 20.46 -4.68 -13.91
C LEU A 101 19.92 -3.52 -13.05
N HIS A 102 19.34 -3.82 -11.89
CA HIS A 102 18.88 -2.82 -10.93
C HIS A 102 19.90 -2.54 -9.81
N SER A 103 21.14 -2.99 -9.96
CA SER A 103 22.25 -2.83 -8.99
C SER A 103 22.05 -3.53 -7.64
N ILE A 104 21.17 -4.52 -7.54
CA ILE A 104 21.07 -5.39 -6.36
C ILE A 104 22.19 -6.42 -6.44
N GLY A 105 23.08 -6.44 -5.44
CA GLY A 105 24.14 -7.43 -5.35
C GLY A 105 23.55 -8.79 -4.99
N MET A 106 23.72 -9.80 -5.84
CA MET A 106 23.32 -11.17 -5.52
C MET A 106 24.46 -12.13 -5.82
N ALA A 107 24.90 -12.86 -4.78
CA ALA A 107 25.78 -14.01 -4.93
C ALA A 107 25.03 -15.17 -5.62
N ASN A 108 25.75 -16.24 -5.97
CA ASN A 108 25.10 -17.48 -6.39
C ASN A 108 24.30 -18.07 -5.21
N GLN A 109 23.13 -18.66 -5.51
CA GLN A 109 22.35 -19.36 -4.50
C GLN A 109 23.14 -20.53 -3.91
N LEU A 110 22.98 -20.76 -2.61
CA LEU A 110 23.67 -21.84 -1.89
C LEU A 110 23.08 -23.22 -2.23
N ALA A 111 21.78 -23.28 -2.50
CA ALA A 111 21.08 -24.51 -2.85
C ALA A 111 19.79 -24.24 -3.64
N ILE A 112 19.40 -25.24 -4.45
CA ILE A 112 18.07 -25.38 -5.04
C ILE A 112 17.50 -26.68 -4.48
N LEU A 113 16.40 -26.59 -3.72
CA LEU A 113 15.83 -27.71 -3.00
C LEU A 113 14.42 -27.99 -3.49
N SER A 114 14.06 -29.25 -3.64
CA SER A 114 12.66 -29.64 -3.81
C SER A 114 11.94 -29.53 -2.48
N GLY A 115 10.81 -28.84 -2.49
CA GLY A 115 9.88 -28.77 -1.36
C GLY A 115 9.25 -30.13 -1.10
N ARG A 116 8.90 -30.40 0.15
CA ARG A 116 8.19 -31.63 0.51
C ARG A 116 6.70 -31.48 0.20
N ASN A 117 6.13 -32.45 -0.52
CA ASN A 117 4.69 -32.55 -0.80
C ASN A 117 4.01 -33.46 0.23
N ASP A 118 4.26 -33.21 1.51
CA ASP A 118 3.63 -33.94 2.60
C ASP A 118 2.23 -33.36 2.87
N GLN A 119 1.26 -34.22 3.21
CA GLN A 119 -0.05 -33.77 3.69
C GLN A 119 0.04 -33.14 5.09
N ASP A 120 1.10 -33.46 5.83
CA ASP A 120 1.40 -32.91 7.14
C ASP A 120 2.25 -31.63 7.04
N TYR A 121 1.62 -30.50 7.36
CA TYR A 121 2.26 -29.18 7.34
C TYR A 121 3.33 -29.00 8.40
N GLU A 122 3.32 -29.78 9.50
CA GLU A 122 4.40 -29.74 10.49
C GLU A 122 5.72 -30.22 9.91
N ILE A 123 5.68 -31.21 9.02
CA ILE A 123 6.87 -31.73 8.34
C ILE A 123 7.42 -30.66 7.39
N ILE A 124 6.55 -29.96 6.65
CA ILE A 124 6.93 -28.84 5.79
C ILE A 124 7.55 -27.71 6.61
N MET A 125 6.94 -27.36 7.75
CA MET A 125 7.47 -26.37 8.68
C MET A 125 8.89 -26.74 9.13
N LYS A 126 9.05 -27.92 9.76
CA LYS A 126 10.36 -28.42 10.23
C LYS A 126 11.41 -28.47 9.12
N PHE A 127 11.01 -28.85 7.91
CA PHE A 127 11.91 -28.86 6.75
C PHE A 127 12.43 -27.45 6.40
N ILE A 128 11.54 -26.46 6.29
CA ILE A 128 11.95 -25.08 5.97
C ILE A 128 12.87 -24.53 7.07
N GLU A 129 12.52 -24.76 8.34
CA GLU A 129 13.32 -24.33 9.48
C GLU A 129 14.72 -24.93 9.48
N GLN A 130 14.82 -26.25 9.27
CA GLN A 130 16.09 -26.95 9.16
C GLN A 130 16.96 -26.33 8.06
N LYS A 131 16.38 -26.01 6.90
CA LYS A 131 17.12 -25.44 5.77
C LYS A 131 17.53 -23.98 6.00
N ILE A 132 16.73 -23.19 6.70
CA ILE A 132 17.13 -21.84 7.11
C ILE A 132 18.37 -21.89 8.00
N GLN A 133 18.40 -22.81 8.98
CA GLN A 133 19.52 -22.95 9.91
C GLN A 133 20.76 -23.56 9.24
N GLU A 134 20.59 -24.65 8.48
CA GLU A 134 21.66 -25.39 7.79
C GLU A 134 22.47 -24.47 6.85
N PHE A 135 21.80 -23.57 6.13
CA PHE A 135 22.45 -22.67 5.17
C PHE A 135 22.67 -21.25 5.72
N ASN A 136 22.26 -20.95 6.96
CA ASN A 136 22.31 -19.61 7.55
C ASN A 136 21.70 -18.55 6.61
N VAL A 137 20.45 -18.78 6.20
CA VAL A 137 19.79 -18.07 5.09
C VAL A 137 19.43 -16.62 5.45
N GLU A 138 19.81 -15.68 4.57
CA GLU A 138 19.40 -14.27 4.61
C GLU A 138 18.14 -14.02 3.75
N PHE A 139 18.04 -14.75 2.63
CA PHE A 139 16.93 -14.64 1.68
C PHE A 139 16.45 -16.01 1.19
N LEU A 140 15.14 -16.21 1.22
CA LEU A 140 14.47 -17.43 0.80
C LEU A 140 13.52 -17.16 -0.38
N LEU A 141 13.85 -17.69 -1.55
CA LEU A 141 12.98 -17.67 -2.72
C LEU A 141 12.15 -18.97 -2.76
N ILE A 142 10.83 -18.84 -2.68
CA ILE A 142 9.91 -19.97 -2.68
C ILE A 142 9.13 -19.98 -3.99
N ILE A 143 9.13 -21.10 -4.69
CA ILE A 143 8.29 -21.30 -5.87
C ILE A 143 7.09 -22.14 -5.49
N LEU A 144 5.89 -21.61 -5.72
CA LEU A 144 4.62 -22.24 -5.33
C LEU A 144 3.88 -22.78 -6.55
N LYS A 145 3.10 -23.84 -6.33
CA LYS A 145 2.06 -24.28 -7.26
C LYS A 145 0.74 -23.63 -6.91
N ASN A 146 0.01 -23.12 -7.90
CA ASN A 146 -1.39 -22.70 -7.77
C ASN A 146 -1.69 -21.78 -6.56
N LYS A 147 -0.73 -20.90 -6.21
CA LYS A 147 -0.81 -19.95 -5.10
C LYS A 147 -1.17 -20.64 -3.78
N ASP A 148 -0.58 -21.78 -3.48
CA ASP A 148 -0.82 -22.54 -2.24
C ASP A 148 -0.73 -21.62 -1.01
N GLN A 149 -1.89 -21.33 -0.44
CA GLN A 149 -2.02 -20.38 0.67
C GLN A 149 -1.46 -20.93 1.96
N LYS A 150 -1.49 -22.25 2.17
CA LYS A 150 -1.02 -22.86 3.42
C LYS A 150 0.50 -22.87 3.47
N ILE A 151 1.16 -23.25 2.37
CA ILE A 151 2.63 -23.14 2.26
C ILE A 151 3.05 -21.68 2.35
N TYR A 152 2.31 -20.76 1.70
CA TYR A 152 2.57 -19.33 1.83
C TYR A 152 2.51 -18.85 3.29
N GLN A 153 1.46 -19.21 4.04
CA GLN A 153 1.30 -18.85 5.45
C GLN A 153 2.47 -19.38 6.30
N ILE A 154 2.82 -20.65 6.15
CA ILE A 154 3.95 -21.29 6.84
C ILE A 154 5.26 -20.53 6.58
N VAL A 155 5.56 -20.24 5.32
CA VAL A 155 6.77 -19.49 4.94
C VAL A 155 6.79 -18.11 5.60
N LYS A 156 5.63 -17.43 5.69
CA LYS A 156 5.54 -16.11 6.32
C LYS A 156 5.67 -16.16 7.83
N GLN A 157 5.07 -17.12 8.50
CA GLN A 157 5.23 -17.30 9.94
C GLN A 157 6.68 -17.64 10.30
N ILE A 158 7.30 -18.59 9.60
CA ILE A 158 8.70 -18.97 9.83
C ILE A 158 9.64 -17.80 9.55
N GLY A 159 9.51 -17.18 8.36
CA GLY A 159 10.40 -16.11 7.93
C GLY A 159 10.24 -14.84 8.76
N ASP A 160 9.01 -14.35 8.91
CA ASP A 160 8.78 -13.02 9.47
C ASP A 160 8.75 -13.01 11.01
N ILE A 161 8.26 -14.08 11.66
CA ILE A 161 8.08 -14.15 13.12
C ILE A 161 9.23 -14.90 13.81
N LYS A 162 9.60 -16.07 13.30
CA LYS A 162 10.49 -16.99 14.04
C LYS A 162 11.97 -16.74 13.78
N TYR A 163 12.37 -16.52 12.52
CA TYR A 163 13.79 -16.43 12.15
C TYR A 163 14.23 -15.04 11.65
N GLY A 164 13.30 -14.15 11.32
CA GLY A 164 13.63 -12.82 10.77
C GLY A 164 14.29 -12.87 9.39
N VAL A 165 13.94 -13.87 8.57
CA VAL A 165 14.52 -14.10 7.23
C VAL A 165 13.64 -13.49 6.15
N ILE A 166 14.26 -12.84 5.16
CA ILE A 166 13.54 -12.25 4.04
C ILE A 166 12.99 -13.36 3.16
N THR A 167 11.67 -13.45 3.00
CA THR A 167 11.03 -14.46 2.15
C THR A 167 10.34 -13.84 0.93
N GLN A 168 10.48 -14.45 -0.24
CA GLN A 168 9.76 -14.08 -1.46
C GLN A 168 9.13 -15.31 -2.12
N CYS A 169 7.80 -15.35 -2.16
CA CYS A 169 7.06 -16.41 -2.86
C CYS A 169 6.76 -15.96 -4.29
N VAL A 170 6.88 -16.86 -5.26
CA VAL A 170 6.52 -16.65 -6.67
C VAL A 170 5.70 -17.85 -7.12
N ASP A 171 4.58 -17.60 -7.78
CA ASP A 171 3.77 -18.68 -8.34
C ASP A 171 4.35 -19.16 -9.67
N GLN A 172 4.38 -20.47 -9.87
CA GLN A 172 4.88 -21.09 -11.10
C GLN A 172 4.19 -20.55 -12.36
N SER A 173 2.89 -20.23 -12.31
CA SER A 173 2.15 -19.71 -13.47
C SER A 173 2.60 -18.31 -13.91
N ALA A 174 3.29 -17.58 -13.03
CA ALA A 174 3.91 -16.31 -13.38
C ALA A 174 5.27 -16.50 -14.08
N ILE A 175 5.95 -17.62 -13.79
CA ILE A 175 7.28 -17.96 -14.31
C ILE A 175 7.16 -18.65 -15.66
N MET A 176 6.27 -19.64 -15.76
CA MET A 176 6.09 -20.50 -16.93
C MET A 176 4.75 -20.24 -17.59
N LYS A 177 4.72 -20.38 -18.91
CA LYS A 177 3.51 -20.36 -19.72
C LYS A 177 3.53 -21.54 -20.69
N ARG A 178 2.36 -22.11 -20.97
CA ARG A 178 2.22 -23.10 -22.03
C ARG A 178 2.32 -22.38 -23.37
N ASP A 179 3.29 -22.79 -24.18
CA ASP A 179 3.43 -22.34 -25.56
C ASP A 179 2.25 -22.86 -26.39
N ARG A 180 1.66 -21.99 -27.22
CA ARG A 180 0.44 -22.33 -27.97
C ARG A 180 0.73 -23.21 -29.17
N ASP A 181 1.92 -23.07 -29.75
CA ASP A 181 2.27 -23.72 -31.01
C ASP A 181 2.88 -25.09 -30.77
N THR A 182 3.78 -25.20 -29.78
CA THR A 182 4.47 -26.44 -29.44
C THR A 182 3.79 -27.23 -28.31
N GLY A 183 2.93 -26.58 -27.54
CA GLY A 183 2.27 -27.19 -26.37
C GLY A 183 3.18 -27.41 -25.15
N HIS A 184 4.49 -27.14 -25.28
CA HIS A 184 5.49 -27.25 -24.21
C HIS A 184 5.43 -26.06 -23.25
N PHE A 185 5.91 -26.26 -22.02
CA PHE A 185 6.06 -25.15 -21.07
C PHE A 185 7.34 -24.39 -21.36
N ILE A 186 7.22 -23.08 -21.54
CA ILE A 186 8.33 -22.15 -21.75
C ILE A 186 8.32 -21.07 -20.66
N LEU A 187 9.43 -20.35 -20.50
CA LEU A 187 9.42 -19.14 -19.68
C LEU A 187 8.39 -18.14 -20.21
N ASN A 188 7.64 -17.53 -19.29
CA ASN A 188 6.67 -16.52 -19.62
C ASN A 188 7.39 -15.32 -20.29
N PRO A 189 6.94 -14.81 -21.44
CA PRO A 189 7.56 -13.65 -22.10
C PRO A 189 7.65 -12.40 -21.21
N THR A 190 6.81 -12.32 -20.18
CA THR A 190 6.78 -11.21 -19.21
C THR A 190 7.66 -11.45 -17.97
N VAL A 191 8.44 -12.55 -17.92
CA VAL A 191 9.26 -12.92 -16.75
C VAL A 191 10.29 -11.85 -16.37
N GLY A 192 10.82 -11.09 -17.34
CA GLY A 192 11.70 -9.96 -17.05
C GLY A 192 10.99 -8.85 -16.26
N GLN A 193 9.75 -8.51 -16.63
CA GLN A 193 8.94 -7.54 -15.90
C GLN A 193 8.53 -8.08 -14.53
N LEU A 194 8.19 -9.36 -14.43
CA LEU A 194 7.94 -10.03 -13.16
C LEU A 194 9.15 -9.90 -12.24
N ASN A 195 10.34 -10.24 -12.73
CA ASN A 195 11.58 -10.17 -11.97
C ASN A 195 11.92 -8.74 -11.55
N SER A 196 11.72 -7.75 -12.42
CA SER A 196 11.91 -6.33 -12.05
C SER A 196 10.97 -5.92 -10.91
N ASN A 197 9.70 -6.33 -10.96
CA ASN A 197 8.74 -6.08 -9.88
C ASN A 197 9.08 -6.85 -8.59
N ILE A 198 9.65 -8.06 -8.69
CA ILE A 198 10.17 -8.78 -7.53
C ILE A 198 11.38 -8.06 -6.95
N CYS A 199 12.28 -7.53 -7.78
CA CYS A 199 13.45 -6.78 -7.35
C CYS A 199 13.07 -5.53 -6.55
N LEU A 200 12.01 -4.81 -6.96
CA LEU A 200 11.45 -3.70 -6.17
C LEU A 200 11.14 -4.14 -4.73
N LYS A 201 10.46 -5.29 -4.58
CA LYS A 201 10.08 -5.84 -3.27
C LYS A 201 11.29 -6.33 -2.50
N LEU A 202 12.23 -7.00 -3.16
CA LEU A 202 13.44 -7.53 -2.53
C LEU A 202 14.30 -6.40 -1.98
N ASN A 203 14.62 -5.39 -2.78
CA ASN A 203 15.45 -4.27 -2.35
C ASN A 203 14.82 -3.54 -1.15
N SER A 204 13.49 -3.30 -1.19
CA SER A 204 12.77 -2.69 -0.05
C SER A 204 12.86 -3.53 1.23
N LYS A 205 12.75 -4.86 1.12
CA LYS A 205 12.88 -5.77 2.28
C LYS A 205 14.29 -5.82 2.85
N LEU A 206 15.30 -5.60 2.00
CA LEU A 206 16.70 -5.48 2.44
C LEU A 206 17.00 -4.12 3.08
N GLY A 207 16.05 -3.18 3.07
CA GLY A 207 16.24 -1.82 3.56
C GLY A 207 16.85 -0.86 2.54
N GLY A 208 16.84 -1.21 1.25
CA GLY A 208 17.21 -0.31 0.16
C GLY A 208 16.05 0.59 -0.27
N THR A 209 16.37 1.66 -1.00
CA THR A 209 15.40 2.60 -1.58
C THR A 209 15.38 2.43 -3.10
N ASN A 210 14.23 2.11 -3.67
CA ASN A 210 14.12 1.92 -5.13
C ASN A 210 14.23 3.25 -5.88
N PHE A 211 13.50 4.24 -5.38
CA PHE A 211 13.41 5.58 -5.92
C PHE A 211 12.80 6.50 -4.86
N LYS A 212 13.01 7.82 -4.98
CA LYS A 212 12.51 8.83 -4.03
C LYS A 212 11.92 10.04 -4.76
N LEU A 213 11.26 10.92 -4.02
CA LEU A 213 10.89 12.24 -4.56
C LEU A 213 12.16 13.04 -4.85
N SER A 214 12.21 13.66 -6.04
CA SER A 214 13.34 14.47 -6.45
C SER A 214 13.30 15.82 -5.76
N SER A 215 14.41 16.20 -5.13
CA SER A 215 14.54 17.55 -4.55
C SER A 215 14.57 18.66 -5.61
N ASP A 216 14.71 18.30 -6.89
CA ASP A 216 14.65 19.22 -8.03
C ASP A 216 13.24 19.51 -8.56
N ASP A 217 12.23 18.79 -8.06
CA ASP A 217 10.84 19.07 -8.38
C ASP A 217 10.45 20.46 -7.87
N LEU A 218 9.86 21.29 -8.72
CA LEU A 218 9.49 22.67 -8.37
C LEU A 218 8.40 22.71 -7.30
N ASN A 219 7.40 21.82 -7.36
CA ASN A 219 6.35 21.75 -6.36
C ASN A 219 6.91 21.23 -5.04
N PHE A 220 7.84 20.26 -5.09
CA PHE A 220 8.55 19.83 -3.88
C PHE A 220 9.30 20.99 -3.23
N LYS A 221 10.07 21.77 -4.00
CA LYS A 221 10.80 22.95 -3.51
C LYS A 221 9.88 23.98 -2.86
N ASN A 222 8.75 24.27 -3.51
CA ASN A 222 7.85 25.34 -3.07
C ASN A 222 6.98 24.97 -1.87
N TYR A 223 6.52 23.72 -1.78
CA TYR A 223 5.51 23.32 -0.79
C TYR A 223 6.02 22.30 0.24
N LEU A 224 6.92 21.39 -0.15
CA LEU A 224 7.26 20.22 0.68
C LEU A 224 8.65 20.29 1.32
N LYS A 225 9.58 21.06 0.75
CA LYS A 225 10.97 21.12 1.20
C LYS A 225 11.11 21.42 2.69
N GLU A 226 10.41 22.45 3.18
CA GLU A 226 10.42 22.83 4.59
C GLU A 226 9.89 21.71 5.50
N LEU A 227 8.91 20.94 5.03
CA LEU A 227 8.38 19.79 5.78
C LEU A 227 9.42 18.67 5.87
N TYR A 228 10.06 18.31 4.74
CA TYR A 228 11.07 17.26 4.72
C TYR A 228 12.36 17.63 5.47
N ASP A 229 12.74 18.91 5.49
CA ASP A 229 13.94 19.37 6.20
C ASP A 229 13.77 19.42 7.73
N SER A 230 12.52 19.41 8.21
CA SER A 230 12.18 19.51 9.65
C SER A 230 12.13 18.19 10.42
N ASN A 231 12.77 17.13 9.93
CA ASN A 231 12.72 15.81 10.56
C ASN A 231 11.27 15.30 10.73
N VAL A 232 10.51 15.29 9.63
CA VAL A 232 9.14 14.77 9.61
C VAL A 232 9.14 13.23 9.69
N MET A 233 8.15 12.69 10.40
CA MET A 233 7.81 11.28 10.39
C MET A 233 6.36 11.10 9.92
N ILE A 234 6.18 10.26 8.90
CA ILE A 234 4.89 10.02 8.26
C ILE A 234 4.40 8.63 8.66
N PHE A 235 3.18 8.56 9.16
CA PHE A 235 2.54 7.35 9.63
C PHE A 235 1.38 6.94 8.74
N GLY A 236 1.19 5.63 8.63
CA GLY A 236 -0.01 5.02 8.07
C GLY A 236 -0.66 4.12 9.12
N ILE A 237 -1.98 4.19 9.25
CA ILE A 237 -2.74 3.37 10.20
C ILE A 237 -3.93 2.73 9.45
N ASP A 238 -4.06 1.42 9.56
CA ASP A 238 -5.21 0.66 9.06
C ASP A 238 -5.68 -0.36 10.10
N VAL A 239 -6.98 -0.68 10.07
CA VAL A 239 -7.58 -1.75 10.85
C VAL A 239 -8.32 -2.70 9.91
N ASN A 240 -7.88 -3.94 9.89
CA ASN A 240 -8.50 -5.00 9.10
C ASN A 240 -9.43 -5.83 9.97
N HIS A 241 -10.71 -5.80 9.65
CA HIS A 241 -11.72 -6.62 10.30
C HIS A 241 -11.85 -8.00 9.62
N PRO A 242 -12.22 -9.04 10.38
CA PRO A 242 -12.49 -10.33 9.79
C PRO A 242 -13.66 -10.18 8.82
N SER A 243 -13.57 -10.87 7.68
CA SER A 243 -14.68 -10.90 6.72
C SER A 243 -15.94 -11.44 7.42
N PRO A 244 -17.15 -11.01 7.02
CA PRO A 244 -18.38 -11.61 7.54
C PRO A 244 -18.38 -13.11 7.22
N GLY A 245 -17.92 -13.92 8.17
CA GLY A 245 -17.86 -15.37 8.01
C GLY A 245 -19.28 -15.94 8.02
N PRO A 246 -19.49 -17.16 7.49
CA PRO A 246 -20.66 -17.93 7.88
C PRO A 246 -20.65 -18.03 9.41
N LYS A 247 -21.81 -18.06 10.07
CA LYS A 247 -21.95 -18.36 11.49
C LYS A 247 -21.32 -19.73 11.80
N LYS A 248 -19.99 -19.83 11.86
CA LYS A 248 -19.20 -21.06 12.03
C LYS A 248 -18.97 -21.37 13.51
N SER A 249 -20.02 -21.17 14.29
CA SER A 249 -20.19 -21.93 15.50
C SER A 249 -21.57 -22.55 15.44
N THR A 250 -21.61 -23.88 15.30
CA THR A 250 -22.78 -24.69 15.63
C THR A 250 -23.01 -24.77 17.13
N ASP A 251 -22.07 -24.27 17.94
CA ASP A 251 -22.20 -24.10 19.38
C ASP A 251 -22.74 -22.68 19.71
N PRO A 252 -24.00 -22.54 20.16
CA PRO A 252 -24.55 -21.26 20.56
C PRO A 252 -23.84 -20.62 21.76
N ASN A 253 -22.99 -21.37 22.48
CA ASN A 253 -22.23 -20.91 23.63
C ASN A 253 -20.75 -20.59 23.32
N ALA A 254 -20.27 -20.87 22.10
CA ALA A 254 -18.90 -20.50 21.75
C ALA A 254 -18.77 -18.97 21.69
N PRO A 255 -17.77 -18.37 22.36
CA PRO A 255 -17.56 -16.94 22.28
C PRO A 255 -17.31 -16.54 20.82
N LYS A 256 -18.12 -15.61 20.30
CA LYS A 256 -17.84 -14.96 19.02
C LYS A 256 -16.69 -13.99 19.21
N ILE A 257 -15.47 -14.50 19.13
CA ILE A 257 -14.27 -13.66 19.19
C ILE A 257 -14.17 -12.92 17.84
N PHE A 258 -14.35 -11.60 17.88
CA PHE A 258 -14.03 -10.74 16.75
C PHE A 258 -12.61 -10.23 16.93
N GLU A 259 -11.68 -10.78 16.15
CA GLU A 259 -10.27 -10.36 16.15
C GLU A 259 -10.04 -9.41 14.98
N SER A 260 -9.80 -8.14 15.30
CA SER A 260 -9.36 -7.15 14.30
C SER A 260 -7.86 -7.02 14.39
N VAL A 261 -7.20 -6.82 13.25
CA VAL A 261 -5.75 -6.59 13.21
C VAL A 261 -5.52 -5.14 12.84
N ALA A 262 -4.92 -4.37 13.74
CA ALA A 262 -4.43 -3.04 13.44
C ALA A 262 -2.97 -3.10 12.98
N ALA A 263 -2.60 -2.22 12.07
CA ALA A 263 -1.22 -2.02 11.68
C ALA A 263 -0.89 -0.54 11.66
N VAL A 264 0.26 -0.21 12.21
CA VAL A 264 0.83 1.14 12.25
C VAL A 264 2.19 1.06 11.59
N VAL A 265 2.41 1.89 10.58
CA VAL A 265 3.72 2.05 9.95
C VAL A 265 4.22 3.47 10.16
N GLY A 266 5.54 3.67 10.17
CA GLY A 266 6.14 4.99 10.32
C GLY A 266 7.42 5.12 9.51
N SER A 267 7.57 6.19 8.75
CA SER A 267 8.79 6.45 7.97
C SER A 267 9.98 6.69 8.90
N VAL A 268 11.13 6.06 8.66
CA VAL A 268 12.31 6.26 9.53
C VAL A 268 13.54 6.84 8.84
N ASP A 269 13.48 7.05 7.53
CA ASP A 269 14.53 7.66 6.73
C ASP A 269 14.13 9.07 6.28
N LYS A 270 15.14 9.90 5.97
CA LYS A 270 14.95 11.30 5.52
C LYS A 270 14.10 11.43 4.24
N ASN A 271 14.13 10.43 3.35
CA ASN A 271 13.36 10.48 2.10
C ASN A 271 11.92 9.98 2.29
N CYS A 272 11.56 9.51 3.49
CA CYS A 272 10.29 8.89 3.80
C CYS A 272 9.94 7.72 2.88
N CYS A 273 10.93 6.87 2.57
CA CYS A 273 10.81 5.71 1.69
C CYS A 273 10.84 4.35 2.42
N TYR A 274 11.27 4.32 3.68
CA TYR A 274 11.42 3.11 4.49
C TYR A 274 10.49 3.14 5.71
N TYR A 275 9.57 2.17 5.77
CA TYR A 275 8.48 2.10 6.74
C TYR A 275 8.51 0.77 7.51
N PRO A 276 9.19 0.71 8.67
CA PRO A 276 8.92 -0.34 9.65
C PRO A 276 7.45 -0.31 10.09
N ALA A 277 6.97 -1.46 10.55
CA ALA A 277 5.58 -1.67 10.92
C ALA A 277 5.48 -2.32 12.31
N CYS A 278 4.48 -1.88 13.07
CA CYS A 278 4.00 -2.55 14.28
C CYS A 278 2.60 -3.11 13.96
N VAL A 279 2.38 -4.38 14.27
CA VAL A 279 1.09 -5.06 14.04
C VAL A 279 0.50 -5.42 15.40
N LEU A 280 -0.73 -4.97 15.65
CA LEU A 280 -1.43 -5.12 16.92
C LEU A 280 -2.65 -6.01 16.71
N ASN A 281 -2.74 -7.10 17.47
CA ASN A 281 -3.96 -7.92 17.52
C ASN A 281 -4.94 -7.31 18.52
N GLN A 282 -6.16 -7.03 18.07
CA GLN A 282 -7.22 -6.43 18.87
C GLN A 282 -8.33 -7.44 19.08
N LYS A 283 -8.36 -8.02 20.29
CA LYS A 283 -9.39 -8.96 20.70
C LYS A 283 -10.55 -8.21 21.35
N ASN A 284 -11.75 -8.38 20.81
CA ASN A 284 -12.97 -7.88 21.43
C ASN A 284 -13.84 -9.03 21.96
N THR A 285 -14.34 -8.88 23.18
CA THR A 285 -15.40 -9.72 23.76
C THR A 285 -16.80 -9.23 23.37
N GLU A 286 -16.94 -7.97 22.95
CA GLU A 286 -18.17 -7.43 22.39
C GLU A 286 -18.31 -7.82 20.91
N ARG A 287 -19.55 -8.06 20.45
CA ARG A 287 -19.86 -8.60 19.11
C ARG A 287 -19.71 -7.58 17.97
N SER A 288 -18.78 -6.64 18.07
CA SER A 288 -18.56 -5.57 17.09
C SER A 288 -17.08 -5.43 16.72
N ALA A 289 -16.86 -5.06 15.46
CA ALA A 289 -15.56 -4.65 14.96
C ALA A 289 -15.05 -3.42 15.72
N LEU A 290 -13.80 -3.46 16.18
CA LEU A 290 -13.16 -2.34 16.86
C LEU A 290 -12.44 -1.46 15.85
N GLU A 291 -13.07 -0.37 15.44
CA GLU A 291 -12.45 0.62 14.55
C GLU A 291 -11.32 1.41 15.25
N LEU A 292 -11.39 1.52 16.58
CA LEU A 292 -10.36 2.15 17.39
C LEU A 292 -9.11 1.28 17.43
N VAL A 293 -7.94 1.89 17.33
CA VAL A 293 -6.65 1.22 17.58
C VAL A 293 -6.30 1.31 19.07
N TYR A 294 -6.60 0.26 19.82
CA TYR A 294 -6.17 0.11 21.21
C TYR A 294 -4.65 -0.06 21.27
N HIS A 295 -4.04 0.56 22.29
CA HIS A 295 -2.58 0.55 22.48
C HIS A 295 -1.80 1.16 21.31
N LEU A 296 -2.41 2.08 20.56
CA LEU A 296 -1.73 2.86 19.52
C LEU A 296 -0.47 3.54 20.07
N ASN A 297 -0.49 3.94 21.35
CA ASN A 297 0.65 4.53 22.03
C ASN A 297 1.90 3.65 21.98
N LEU A 298 1.78 2.33 22.13
CA LEU A 298 2.91 1.40 22.11
C LEU A 298 3.56 1.32 20.73
N ALA A 299 2.74 1.20 19.68
CA ALA A 299 3.23 1.16 18.31
C ALA A 299 3.90 2.47 17.89
N VAL A 300 3.29 3.61 18.21
CA VAL A 300 3.87 4.93 17.92
C VAL A 300 5.18 5.13 18.70
N PHE A 301 5.22 4.74 19.98
CA PHE A 301 6.42 4.80 20.80
C PHE A 301 7.57 3.97 20.20
N GLU A 302 7.30 2.74 19.78
CA GLU A 302 8.31 1.86 19.17
C GLU A 302 8.87 2.48 17.87
N LEU A 303 7.99 3.02 17.03
CA LEU A 303 8.36 3.64 15.77
C LEU A 303 9.16 4.94 15.97
N ILE A 304 8.76 5.81 16.90
CA ILE A 304 9.51 7.03 17.27
C ILE A 304 10.88 6.65 17.85
N THR A 305 10.95 5.64 18.70
CA THR A 305 12.21 5.13 19.26
C THR A 305 13.14 4.65 18.15
N LYS A 306 12.60 3.93 17.15
CA LYS A 306 13.34 3.47 15.99
C LYS A 306 13.82 4.62 15.11
N TYR A 307 12.98 5.63 14.89
CA TYR A 307 13.37 6.86 14.20
C TYR A 307 14.55 7.52 14.92
N LYS A 308 14.45 7.70 16.25
CA LYS A 308 15.51 8.32 17.06
C LYS A 308 16.82 7.54 16.96
N LYS A 309 16.78 6.22 17.05
CA LYS A 309 17.98 5.37 16.94
C LYS A 309 18.69 5.53 15.59
N LEU A 310 17.93 5.70 14.50
CA LEU A 310 18.49 5.83 13.16
C LEU A 310 18.95 7.26 12.83
N ASN A 311 18.24 8.27 13.32
CA ASN A 311 18.48 9.68 12.97
C ASN A 311 19.22 10.46 14.06
N GLN A 312 19.44 9.86 15.24
CA GLN A 312 20.04 10.48 16.44
C GLN A 312 19.26 11.71 16.95
N LYS A 313 18.01 11.88 16.50
CA LYS A 313 17.10 12.97 16.88
C LYS A 313 15.66 12.46 16.87
N LEU A 314 14.82 13.04 17.73
CA LEU A 314 13.38 12.83 17.67
C LEU A 314 12.77 13.61 16.48
N PRO A 315 11.71 13.09 15.84
CA PRO A 315 11.04 13.79 14.76
C PRO A 315 10.29 15.02 15.29
N GLU A 316 10.36 16.15 14.60
CA GLU A 316 9.71 17.40 15.07
C GLU A 316 8.23 17.48 14.66
N ARG A 317 7.86 16.71 13.62
CA ARG A 317 6.53 16.71 13.01
C ARG A 317 6.08 15.27 12.77
N LEU A 318 4.88 14.95 13.25
CA LEU A 318 4.23 13.65 13.02
C LEU A 318 2.99 13.86 12.15
N ILE A 319 2.89 13.13 11.05
CA ILE A 319 1.73 13.20 10.16
C ILE A 319 1.12 11.82 10.04
N PHE A 320 -0.14 11.69 10.40
CA PHE A 320 -0.87 10.42 10.39
C PHE A 320 -1.87 10.37 9.24
N PHE A 321 -1.79 9.31 8.43
CA PHE A 321 -2.81 8.94 7.46
C PHE A 321 -3.56 7.69 7.94
N ARG A 322 -4.81 7.86 8.39
CA ARG A 322 -5.67 6.79 8.93
C ARG A 322 -6.70 6.33 7.90
N ASP A 323 -6.67 5.06 7.49
CA ASP A 323 -7.69 4.44 6.61
C ASP A 323 -8.95 4.02 7.40
N GLY A 324 -10.01 3.56 6.76
CA GLY A 324 -11.04 2.72 7.39
C GLY A 324 -12.11 3.45 8.19
N VAL A 325 -11.89 4.70 8.61
CA VAL A 325 -12.82 5.41 9.48
C VAL A 325 -13.98 6.03 8.69
N SER A 326 -15.21 5.72 9.09
CA SER A 326 -16.43 6.34 8.53
C SER A 326 -16.70 7.71 9.16
N GLU A 327 -17.37 8.62 8.43
CA GLU A 327 -17.61 10.00 8.89
C GLU A 327 -18.29 10.09 10.28
N GLY A 328 -19.27 9.22 10.53
CA GLY A 328 -19.97 9.16 11.83
C GLY A 328 -19.07 8.76 13.02
N GLN A 329 -17.85 8.29 12.76
CA GLN A 329 -16.87 7.87 13.76
C GLN A 329 -15.68 8.82 13.89
N PHE A 330 -15.61 9.89 13.09
CA PHE A 330 -14.45 10.80 13.05
C PHE A 330 -14.07 11.35 14.43
N LYS A 331 -15.04 11.95 15.13
CA LYS A 331 -14.79 12.56 16.44
C LYS A 331 -14.29 11.55 17.48
N PRO A 332 -15.00 10.44 17.78
CA PRO A 332 -14.54 9.50 18.80
C PRO A 332 -13.20 8.84 18.44
N VAL A 333 -12.98 8.51 17.17
CA VAL A 333 -11.70 7.90 16.73
C VAL A 333 -10.55 8.88 16.86
N ARG A 334 -10.71 10.11 16.34
CA ARG A 334 -9.70 11.16 16.48
C ARG A 334 -9.39 11.45 17.94
N ASP A 335 -10.41 11.68 18.77
CA ASP A 335 -10.22 12.09 20.17
C ASP A 335 -9.49 10.97 20.97
N HIS A 336 -9.81 9.70 20.72
CA HIS A 336 -9.12 8.57 21.34
C HIS A 336 -7.68 8.41 20.82
N GLU A 337 -7.49 8.30 19.51
CA GLU A 337 -6.18 8.02 18.91
C GLU A 337 -5.20 9.18 19.13
N MET A 338 -5.65 10.44 19.09
CA MET A 338 -4.81 11.60 19.42
C MET A 338 -4.29 11.55 20.85
N ASN A 339 -5.11 11.12 21.81
CA ASN A 339 -4.67 10.94 23.20
C ASN A 339 -3.59 9.84 23.29
N GLU A 340 -3.77 8.72 22.58
CA GLU A 340 -2.77 7.63 22.55
C GLU A 340 -1.47 8.07 21.88
N ILE A 341 -1.53 8.80 20.77
CA ILE A 341 -0.35 9.36 20.10
C ILE A 341 0.38 10.34 21.03
N ARG A 342 -0.34 11.17 21.77
CA ARG A 342 0.25 12.10 22.74
C ARG A 342 0.97 11.37 23.87
N LYS A 343 0.37 10.31 24.42
CA LYS A 343 1.04 9.45 25.41
C LYS A 343 2.34 8.84 24.87
N ALA A 344 2.38 8.45 23.60
CA ALA A 344 3.61 7.95 22.97
C ALA A 344 4.72 9.01 22.89
N CYS A 345 4.35 10.30 22.83
CA CYS A 345 5.30 11.41 22.81
C CYS A 345 5.85 11.75 24.22
N GLU A 346 5.40 11.11 25.28
CA GLU A 346 5.98 11.24 26.62
C GLU A 346 7.31 10.47 26.78
N ILE A 347 7.88 9.99 25.66
CA ILE A 347 9.17 9.29 25.59
C ILE A 347 10.33 10.08 26.22
N GLU A 348 10.32 11.41 26.09
CA GLU A 348 11.31 12.30 26.69
C GLU A 348 10.66 13.58 27.22
N SER A 349 11.14 14.04 28.38
CA SER A 349 10.67 15.28 28.98
C SER A 349 10.90 16.46 28.02
N GLY A 350 9.84 17.24 27.78
CA GLY A 350 9.88 18.40 26.89
C GLY A 350 9.71 18.09 25.40
N TYR A 351 9.52 16.82 25.01
CA TYR A 351 9.22 16.46 23.64
C TYR A 351 7.73 16.70 23.32
N PHE A 352 7.47 17.68 22.45
CA PHE A 352 6.11 18.03 22.03
C PHE A 352 6.08 18.29 20.52
N PRO A 353 6.05 17.22 19.69
CA PRO A 353 6.04 17.38 18.24
C PRO A 353 4.69 17.92 17.76
N LYS A 354 4.72 18.58 16.60
CA LYS A 354 3.49 19.01 15.91
C LYS A 354 2.82 17.84 15.22
N ILE A 355 1.52 17.67 15.41
CA ILE A 355 0.75 16.55 14.89
C ILE A 355 -0.28 17.01 13.86
N SER A 356 -0.36 16.30 12.74
CA SER A 356 -1.50 16.38 11.81
C SER A 356 -2.13 15.01 11.62
N TYR A 357 -3.45 14.94 11.65
CA TYR A 357 -4.21 13.70 11.57
C TYR A 357 -5.20 13.77 10.40
N ILE A 358 -4.94 12.95 9.39
CA ILE A 358 -5.67 12.90 8.13
C ILE A 358 -6.36 11.55 8.00
N VAL A 359 -7.68 11.55 7.84
CA VAL A 359 -8.42 10.34 7.47
C VAL A 359 -8.42 10.18 5.95
N VAL A 360 -8.21 8.94 5.50
CA VAL A 360 -8.15 8.51 4.11
C VAL A 360 -9.31 7.55 3.86
N GLN A 361 -10.24 7.93 3.00
CA GLN A 361 -11.36 7.07 2.60
C GLN A 361 -11.20 6.64 1.14
N LYS A 362 -10.81 5.38 0.94
CA LYS A 362 -10.67 4.76 -0.40
C LYS A 362 -11.96 4.06 -0.88
N ARG A 363 -12.95 3.89 0.00
CA ARG A 363 -14.23 3.21 -0.29
C ARG A 363 -15.40 4.14 0.02
N HIS A 364 -15.94 4.76 -1.02
CA HIS A 364 -17.14 5.60 -0.96
C HIS A 364 -17.88 5.57 -2.31
N HIS A 365 -18.99 6.31 -2.41
CA HIS A 365 -19.90 6.28 -3.55
C HIS A 365 -19.61 7.35 -4.63
N THR A 366 -18.80 8.36 -4.33
CA THR A 366 -18.40 9.44 -5.26
C THR A 366 -17.61 8.90 -6.46
N ARG A 367 -17.99 9.29 -7.67
CA ARG A 367 -17.27 9.01 -8.92
C ARG A 367 -17.11 10.30 -9.71
N LEU A 368 -15.95 10.48 -10.32
CA LEU A 368 -15.66 11.62 -11.19
C LEU A 368 -15.61 11.13 -12.63
N PHE A 369 -16.26 11.87 -13.53
CA PHE A 369 -16.27 11.58 -14.95
C PHE A 369 -15.83 12.83 -15.72
N PRO A 370 -14.89 12.70 -16.67
CA PRO A 370 -14.52 13.82 -17.52
C PRO A 370 -15.73 14.27 -18.37
N VAL A 371 -15.85 15.59 -18.55
CA VAL A 371 -16.90 16.18 -19.39
C VAL A 371 -16.46 16.18 -20.84
N LYS A 372 -15.22 16.61 -21.11
CA LYS A 372 -14.64 16.65 -22.46
C LYS A 372 -13.65 15.50 -22.67
N LYS A 373 -13.34 15.21 -23.94
CA LYS A 373 -12.34 14.19 -24.29
C LYS A 373 -10.91 14.57 -23.87
N GLU A 374 -10.57 15.86 -23.95
CA GLU A 374 -9.27 16.39 -23.53
C GLU A 374 -8.99 16.22 -22.02
N ASP A 375 -10.05 16.11 -21.22
CA ASP A 375 -9.98 15.87 -19.78
C ASP A 375 -9.86 14.38 -19.41
N GLN A 376 -9.74 13.49 -20.41
CA GLN A 376 -9.61 12.05 -20.19
C GLN A 376 -8.16 11.67 -19.85
N ALA A 377 -8.02 10.61 -19.04
CA ALA A 377 -6.73 10.00 -18.78
C ALA A 377 -6.15 9.37 -20.06
N MET A 378 -4.83 9.23 -20.11
CA MET A 378 -4.12 8.53 -21.18
C MET A 378 -3.44 7.28 -20.63
N SER A 379 -3.64 6.13 -21.28
CA SER A 379 -2.91 4.89 -21.01
C SER A 379 -2.03 4.55 -22.21
N GLY A 380 -0.81 5.08 -22.22
CA GLY A 380 0.06 5.05 -23.39
C GLY A 380 -0.54 5.90 -24.50
N LYS A 381 -0.84 5.29 -25.66
CA LYS A 381 -1.47 5.98 -26.80
C LYS A 381 -3.00 5.92 -26.79
N PHE A 382 -3.61 5.26 -25.81
CA PHE A 382 -5.05 5.02 -25.78
C PHE A 382 -5.74 5.94 -24.78
N GLU A 383 -6.86 6.52 -25.20
CA GLU A 383 -7.77 7.26 -24.33
C GLU A 383 -8.33 6.32 -23.25
N ASN A 384 -8.39 6.82 -22.03
CA ASN A 384 -8.98 6.17 -20.90
C ASN A 384 -10.07 7.09 -20.36
N GLN A 385 -11.32 6.65 -20.43
CA GLN A 385 -12.52 7.44 -20.10
C GLN A 385 -12.63 7.84 -18.61
N ASN A 386 -11.61 7.57 -17.80
CA ASN A 386 -11.45 8.06 -16.44
C ASN A 386 -10.85 9.48 -16.41
N VAL A 387 -10.97 10.14 -15.27
CA VAL A 387 -10.20 11.37 -15.00
C VAL A 387 -8.70 11.05 -14.87
N PRO A 388 -7.79 11.96 -15.27
CA PRO A 388 -6.35 11.73 -15.22
C PRO A 388 -5.84 11.64 -13.77
N PRO A 389 -4.74 10.91 -13.53
CA PRO A 389 -4.02 10.97 -12.27
C PRO A 389 -3.65 12.42 -11.92
N GLY A 390 -3.80 12.77 -10.64
CA GLY A 390 -3.60 14.13 -10.14
C GLY A 390 -4.85 15.03 -10.23
N THR A 391 -6.01 14.51 -10.66
CA THR A 391 -7.27 15.25 -10.59
C THR A 391 -7.68 15.48 -9.14
N VAL A 392 -7.92 16.74 -8.77
CA VAL A 392 -8.27 17.20 -7.43
C VAL A 392 -9.61 17.90 -7.46
N VAL A 393 -10.46 17.59 -6.48
CA VAL A 393 -11.71 18.31 -6.21
C VAL A 393 -11.77 18.67 -4.74
N ASP A 394 -11.66 19.95 -4.44
CA ASP A 394 -11.68 20.55 -3.11
C ASP A 394 -12.81 21.59 -2.95
N THR A 395 -13.76 21.59 -3.89
CA THR A 395 -14.92 22.50 -3.91
C THR A 395 -16.20 21.76 -4.30
N LEU A 396 -17.35 22.38 -4.02
CA LEU A 396 -18.72 21.98 -4.37
C LEU A 396 -19.25 20.66 -3.78
N ILE A 397 -18.51 19.56 -3.90
CA ILE A 397 -18.89 18.22 -3.42
C ILE A 397 -18.12 17.79 -2.16
N VAL A 398 -17.43 18.74 -1.53
CA VAL A 398 -16.74 18.61 -0.24
C VAL A 398 -17.64 19.08 0.90
N THR A 399 -17.22 18.83 2.14
CA THR A 399 -18.00 19.17 3.32
C THR A 399 -17.89 20.67 3.64
N PRO A 400 -19.00 21.38 3.93
CA PRO A 400 -18.94 22.83 4.19
C PRO A 400 -18.16 23.25 5.44
N ASP A 401 -18.11 22.42 6.47
CA ASP A 401 -17.58 22.74 7.81
C ASP A 401 -16.26 22.04 8.15
N LYS A 402 -15.70 21.27 7.21
CA LYS A 402 -14.46 20.51 7.40
C LYS A 402 -13.50 20.83 6.26
N PHE A 403 -12.21 20.62 6.50
CA PHE A 403 -11.26 20.61 5.40
C PHE A 403 -11.12 19.19 4.85
N ASP A 404 -11.79 18.95 3.73
CA ASP A 404 -11.72 17.71 2.96
C ASP A 404 -11.54 17.95 1.46
N PHE A 405 -11.01 16.93 0.77
CA PHE A 405 -10.75 17.00 -0.68
C PHE A 405 -10.66 15.61 -1.28
N PHE A 406 -10.93 15.51 -2.58
CA PHE A 406 -10.76 14.29 -3.38
C PHE A 406 -9.50 14.38 -4.23
N VAL A 407 -8.73 13.29 -4.31
CA VAL A 407 -7.63 13.13 -5.28
C VAL A 407 -7.76 11.81 -6.02
N CYS A 408 -7.88 11.86 -7.35
CA CYS A 408 -7.68 10.69 -8.19
C CYS A 408 -6.18 10.54 -8.49
N SER A 409 -5.44 9.82 -7.65
CA SER A 409 -3.98 9.77 -7.74
C SER A 409 -3.42 8.71 -8.72
N HIS A 410 -4.27 7.84 -9.27
CA HIS A 410 -3.85 6.66 -10.03
C HIS A 410 -4.50 6.60 -11.41
N LEU A 411 -3.86 5.84 -12.31
CA LEU A 411 -4.42 5.54 -13.62
C LEU A 411 -5.44 4.39 -13.49
N GLY A 412 -6.70 4.64 -13.86
CA GLY A 412 -7.74 3.61 -13.84
C GLY A 412 -7.54 2.54 -14.91
N ILE A 413 -6.90 1.41 -14.58
CA ILE A 413 -6.60 0.35 -15.55
C ILE A 413 -7.88 -0.32 -16.09
N GLN A 414 -8.88 -0.49 -15.24
CA GLN A 414 -10.14 -1.12 -15.57
C GLN A 414 -11.29 -0.50 -14.75
N GLY A 415 -12.45 -0.37 -15.38
CA GLY A 415 -13.64 0.18 -14.76
C GLY A 415 -13.53 1.69 -14.50
N THR A 416 -14.32 2.17 -13.54
CA THR A 416 -14.34 3.58 -13.13
C THR A 416 -13.47 3.77 -11.89
N SER A 417 -12.52 4.69 -11.99
CA SER A 417 -11.60 5.08 -10.93
C SER A 417 -12.38 5.61 -9.73
N LYS A 418 -11.86 5.33 -8.53
CA LYS A 418 -12.38 5.90 -7.29
C LYS A 418 -11.36 6.92 -6.80
N PRO A 419 -11.64 8.25 -6.91
CA PRO A 419 -10.76 9.22 -6.27
C PRO A 419 -10.75 8.96 -4.78
N CYS A 420 -9.61 9.09 -4.11
CA CYS A 420 -9.57 8.94 -2.66
C CYS A 420 -10.03 10.24 -1.99
N HIS A 421 -10.80 10.14 -0.92
CA HIS A 421 -11.30 11.28 -0.14
C HIS A 421 -10.48 11.44 1.13
N TYR A 422 -10.02 12.65 1.40
CA TYR A 422 -9.16 12.97 2.54
C TYR A 422 -9.87 13.97 3.45
N PHE A 423 -9.75 13.80 4.76
CA PHE A 423 -10.26 14.74 5.77
C PHE A 423 -9.15 15.11 6.75
N LEU A 424 -8.86 16.40 6.90
CA LEU A 424 -7.96 16.90 7.94
C LEU A 424 -8.76 17.07 9.24
N LEU A 425 -8.58 16.14 10.20
CA LEU A 425 -9.35 16.13 11.44
C LEU A 425 -8.67 16.83 12.62
N HIS A 426 -7.33 16.96 12.55
CA HIS A 426 -6.49 17.67 13.51
C HIS A 426 -5.25 18.20 12.80
N ASP A 427 -4.81 19.42 13.11
CA ASP A 427 -3.61 19.99 12.51
C ASP A 427 -2.91 21.03 13.40
N GLU A 428 -1.64 20.77 13.69
CA GLU A 428 -0.73 21.70 14.37
C GLU A 428 0.46 22.11 13.48
N ASN A 429 0.57 21.48 12.30
CA ASN A 429 1.56 21.85 11.29
C ASN A 429 1.09 23.02 10.42
N ASN A 430 -0.17 23.45 10.56
CA ASN A 430 -0.80 24.55 9.84
C ASN A 430 -0.65 24.37 8.33
N PHE A 431 -1.08 23.22 7.83
CA PHE A 431 -1.12 22.92 6.41
C PHE A 431 -2.02 23.92 5.68
N ASP A 432 -1.45 24.61 4.69
CA ASP A 432 -2.27 25.19 3.63
C ASP A 432 -2.82 24.09 2.71
N SER A 433 -3.92 24.38 2.03
CA SER A 433 -4.61 23.38 1.23
C SER A 433 -3.75 22.82 0.09
N ASN A 434 -3.00 23.68 -0.59
CA ASN A 434 -2.14 23.26 -1.69
C ASN A 434 -1.04 22.32 -1.22
N LYS A 435 -0.41 22.63 -0.08
CA LYS A 435 0.63 21.79 0.53
C LYS A 435 0.09 20.43 0.94
N LEU A 436 -1.07 20.36 1.60
CA LEU A 436 -1.64 19.08 2.05
C LEU A 436 -2.07 18.19 0.87
N ILE A 437 -2.74 18.78 -0.12
CA ILE A 437 -3.20 18.06 -1.32
C ILE A 437 -1.99 17.54 -2.10
N LEU A 438 -1.00 18.40 -2.35
CA LEU A 438 0.22 18.01 -3.06
C LEU A 438 0.97 16.92 -2.31
N PHE A 439 1.15 17.08 -0.99
CA PHE A 439 1.83 16.11 -0.14
C PHE A 439 1.15 14.74 -0.21
N SER A 440 -0.18 14.70 -0.04
CA SER A 440 -0.98 13.47 -0.14
C SER A 440 -0.82 12.81 -1.51
N PHE A 441 -0.82 13.58 -2.60
CA PHE A 441 -0.61 13.06 -3.95
C PHE A 441 0.82 12.56 -4.19
N TYR A 442 1.83 13.25 -3.67
CA TYR A 442 3.25 12.88 -3.86
C TYR A 442 3.60 11.60 -3.11
N LEU A 443 2.99 11.38 -1.94
CA LEU A 443 3.11 10.10 -1.22
C LEU A 443 2.55 8.91 -2.01
N CYS A 444 1.65 9.11 -2.98
CA CYS A 444 1.19 8.04 -3.87
C CYS A 444 2.26 7.59 -4.87
N HIS A 445 3.33 8.36 -5.08
CA HIS A 445 4.39 8.06 -6.04
C HIS A 445 5.55 7.26 -5.45
N ILE A 446 5.66 7.18 -4.12
CA ILE A 446 6.78 6.53 -3.41
C ILE A 446 6.41 5.15 -2.84
N TYR A 447 5.34 4.54 -3.35
CA TYR A 447 5.02 3.16 -3.02
C TYR A 447 6.04 2.21 -3.67
N ALA A 448 6.92 1.65 -2.84
CA ALA A 448 8.15 1.00 -3.27
C ALA A 448 7.93 -0.30 -4.07
N ARG A 449 6.71 -0.87 -4.07
CA ARG A 449 6.42 -2.17 -4.70
C ARG A 449 5.94 -2.08 -6.14
N SER A 450 5.75 -0.89 -6.71
CA SER A 450 5.31 -0.73 -8.10
C SER A 450 5.83 0.55 -8.74
N THR A 451 5.88 0.57 -10.07
CA THR A 451 6.20 1.76 -10.87
C THR A 451 4.94 2.50 -11.31
N THR A 452 4.06 2.78 -10.36
CA THR A 452 2.78 3.45 -10.57
C THR A 452 2.49 4.40 -9.43
N SER A 453 1.84 5.52 -9.71
CA SER A 453 1.20 6.29 -8.66
C SER A 453 -0.03 5.50 -8.19
N VAL A 454 -0.02 5.10 -6.92
CA VAL A 454 -1.09 4.28 -6.32
C VAL A 454 -2.31 5.14 -5.94
N SER A 455 -3.42 4.50 -5.59
CA SER A 455 -4.73 5.18 -5.42
C SER A 455 -4.90 5.98 -4.13
N TYR A 456 -3.97 5.86 -3.18
CA TYR A 456 -3.91 6.56 -1.89
C TYR A 456 -2.47 6.46 -1.34
N PRO A 457 -2.09 7.22 -0.29
CA PRO A 457 -0.70 7.40 0.09
C PRO A 457 0.02 6.08 0.43
N ALA A 458 1.29 5.98 0.05
CA ALA A 458 2.15 4.84 0.37
C ALA A 458 2.11 4.39 1.84
N PRO A 459 2.21 5.26 2.87
CA PRO A 459 2.12 4.84 4.28
C PRO A 459 0.83 4.06 4.58
N THR A 460 -0.32 4.54 4.12
CA THR A 460 -1.61 3.88 4.32
C THR A 460 -1.65 2.53 3.59
N TYR A 461 -1.11 2.47 2.36
CA TYR A 461 -0.98 1.22 1.61
C TYR A 461 -0.09 0.19 2.32
N TYR A 462 0.97 0.63 3.00
CA TYR A 462 1.81 -0.27 3.79
C TYR A 462 1.08 -0.75 5.06
N ALA A 463 0.32 0.11 5.73
CA ALA A 463 -0.50 -0.28 6.87
C ALA A 463 -1.50 -1.37 6.49
N ASP A 464 -2.23 -1.21 5.38
CA ASP A 464 -3.14 -2.25 4.85
C ASP A 464 -2.43 -3.59 4.66
N LEU A 465 -1.26 -3.58 4.01
CA LEU A 465 -0.47 -4.77 3.73
C LEU A 465 0.03 -5.45 5.00
N CYS A 466 0.37 -4.65 6.01
CA CYS A 466 0.80 -5.13 7.32
C CYS A 466 -0.37 -5.71 8.12
N ALA A 467 -1.56 -5.11 8.05
CA ALA A 467 -2.76 -5.65 8.68
C ALA A 467 -3.22 -6.95 8.01
N GLU A 468 -3.20 -7.02 6.67
CA GLU A 468 -3.43 -8.26 5.91
C GLU A 468 -2.41 -9.35 6.26
N ARG A 469 -1.13 -8.97 6.42
CA ARG A 469 -0.08 -9.89 6.85
C ARG A 469 -0.28 -10.35 8.29
N GLY A 470 -0.71 -9.48 9.20
CA GLY A 470 -1.02 -9.84 10.57
C GLY A 470 -2.14 -10.87 10.69
N ARG A 471 -3.09 -10.91 9.74
CA ARG A 471 -4.11 -11.97 9.65
C ARG A 471 -3.59 -13.32 9.13
N VAL A 472 -2.42 -13.32 8.50
CA VAL A 472 -1.73 -14.53 8.03
C VAL A 472 -0.92 -15.17 9.15
N TYR A 473 -0.50 -14.37 10.14
CA TYR A 473 0.15 -14.83 11.36
C TYR A 473 -0.87 -15.49 12.28
#